data_AF-A0A509LHJ6-F1
#
_entry.id   AF-A0A509LHJ6-F1
#
_cell.length_a   1.000
_cell.length_b   1.000
_cell.length_c   1.000
_cell.angle_alpha   90.00
_cell.angle_beta   90.00
_cell.angle_gamma   90.00
#
_symmetry.space_group_name_H-M   'P 1'
#
loop_
_entity.id
_entity.type
_entity.pdbx_description
1 polymer ?
#
loop_
_entity_poly.entity_id
_entity_poly.type
_entity_poly.pdbx_seq_one_letter_code
_entity_poly.pdbx_strand_id
1 'polypeptide(L)'
;MKESLSIVNQAEYRIGHSHSNHTEDDNSNISTCSEYCDYENQIKNEEKKAYQKFQSAVKKISSNEVYDWFQEPAMNRIILSLEKIGFDKILIKTLFMIASPAWRQMKLDTQNNIIFQPFMMKKIFDVQTGIIEELNNETDSFLKFYTPWIILPRVYDHLQREDSQTLFTYLEFLKKSENQEFKIKLVQIIITYFGNYSFKFRSNNQMQSSVSDMLFYGYVAMFWKNLKSPPTGFEECFVFKSFLKLIQLFPENIYFLNNNKLNQIHKMEAALRNIFPLRRTFGVYVTHKIDHEKIFLALRHGPEGIKIALDHFCIDQNLKKEKTNGGIPNAMLPKEIWTFLKLITKKYESETLKTKEFIRGFINNLYNNYSKASALLKHRSDKQEEFVKRRLLTIIRDFTTSHQFYIIERNKRK
;
A
#
# COMPACT_ATOMS: atom_id res chain seq x y z
N MET A 1 -20.46 45.85 -20.34
CA MET A 1 -21.61 45.11 -19.80
C MET A 1 -21.04 43.85 -19.17
N LYS A 2 -20.56 43.81 -17.92
CA LYS A 2 -21.14 44.19 -16.61
C LYS A 2 -22.51 43.52 -16.37
N GLU A 3 -22.59 42.91 -15.19
CA GLU A 3 -23.68 42.15 -14.55
C GLU A 3 -23.67 40.65 -14.88
N SER A 4 -23.60 39.72 -13.94
CA SER A 4 -23.99 39.78 -12.53
C SER A 4 -23.26 38.74 -11.66
N LEU A 5 -22.46 39.25 -10.73
CA LEU A 5 -22.09 38.64 -9.45
C LEU A 5 -23.16 39.06 -8.42
N SER A 6 -23.70 38.11 -7.64
CA SER A 6 -23.88 38.20 -6.18
C SER A 6 -25.03 37.30 -5.69
N ILE A 7 -24.76 36.67 -4.53
CA ILE A 7 -25.61 36.30 -3.38
C ILE A 7 -24.82 35.15 -2.71
N VAL A 8 -23.83 35.46 -1.85
CA VAL A 8 -23.93 35.69 -0.38
C VAL A 8 -24.28 34.37 0.34
N ASN A 9 -23.30 33.61 0.85
CA ASN A 9 -22.76 33.65 2.23
C ASN A 9 -23.82 33.78 3.34
N GLN A 10 -24.12 32.69 4.06
CA GLN A 10 -24.29 32.64 5.52
C GLN A 10 -24.75 31.24 5.97
N ALA A 11 -23.94 30.57 6.80
CA ALA A 11 -24.41 29.67 7.86
C ALA A 11 -23.25 29.46 8.85
N GLU A 12 -23.25 30.35 9.85
CA GLU A 12 -22.37 30.38 11.00
C GLU A 12 -22.63 29.23 11.99
N TYR A 13 -21.58 28.91 12.75
CA TYR A 13 -21.57 28.59 14.18
C TYR A 13 -22.90 28.18 14.84
N ARG A 14 -22.95 26.93 15.32
CA ARG A 14 -23.69 26.59 16.55
C ARG A 14 -22.84 25.72 17.47
N ILE A 15 -22.25 26.40 18.46
CA ILE A 15 -21.84 25.83 19.74
C ILE A 15 -23.12 25.70 20.57
N GLY A 16 -23.41 24.50 21.06
CA GLY A 16 -24.48 24.24 22.02
C GLY A 16 -23.89 23.59 23.27
N HIS A 17 -23.79 24.38 24.34
CA HIS A 17 -23.59 23.89 25.70
C HIS A 17 -24.87 23.20 26.19
N SER A 18 -24.72 22.03 26.81
CA SER A 18 -25.68 21.51 27.77
C SER A 18 -24.92 20.95 28.97
N HIS A 19 -24.97 21.69 30.08
CA HIS A 19 -24.69 21.21 31.42
C HIS A 19 -25.85 20.32 31.91
N SER A 20 -25.52 19.18 32.51
CA SER A 20 -26.36 18.55 33.53
C SER A 20 -25.45 18.00 34.63
N ASN A 21 -25.71 18.43 35.86
CA ASN A 21 -24.95 18.11 37.06
C ASN A 21 -25.24 16.69 37.58
N HIS A 22 -24.16 16.09 38.10
CA HIS A 22 -24.02 15.19 39.24
C HIS A 22 -25.13 14.19 39.63
N THR A 23 -24.74 12.91 39.66
CA THR A 23 -24.73 12.13 40.91
C THR A 23 -23.48 11.25 40.93
N GLU A 24 -22.72 11.38 42.01
CA GLU A 24 -21.61 10.51 42.42
C GLU A 24 -22.17 9.13 42.78
N ASP A 25 -21.48 8.08 42.37
CA ASP A 25 -21.40 6.83 43.13
C ASP A 25 -20.04 6.19 42.87
N ASP A 26 -19.26 6.16 43.94
CA ASP A 26 -17.96 5.54 44.06
C ASP A 26 -18.02 4.01 44.02
N ASN A 27 -16.86 3.42 43.78
CA ASN A 27 -16.50 2.00 43.88
C ASN A 27 -16.71 1.14 42.63
N SER A 28 -15.67 1.05 41.80
CA SER A 28 -14.69 -0.03 42.02
C SER A 28 -13.59 0.00 40.96
N ASN A 29 -12.36 0.19 41.45
CA ASN A 29 -11.15 -0.23 40.77
C ASN A 29 -11.29 -1.67 40.28
N ILE A 30 -11.00 -1.92 38.99
CA ILE A 30 -10.17 -3.02 38.48
C ILE A 30 -10.08 -2.89 36.94
N SER A 31 -8.85 -3.00 36.43
CA SER A 31 -8.48 -3.24 35.01
C SER A 31 -8.21 -2.03 34.10
N THR A 32 -7.38 -1.11 34.55
CA THR A 32 -6.52 -0.31 33.65
C THR A 32 -5.39 -1.20 33.10
N CYS A 33 -5.62 -1.90 31.98
CA CYS A 33 -4.57 -2.44 31.09
C CYS A 33 -5.16 -3.14 29.83
N SER A 34 -5.87 -2.44 28.94
CA SER A 34 -6.15 -3.02 27.60
C SER A 34 -6.39 -2.06 26.42
N GLU A 35 -6.28 -0.74 26.57
CA GLU A 35 -6.56 0.23 25.49
C GLU A 35 -5.35 0.56 24.59
N TYR A 36 -4.60 -0.46 24.17
CA TYR A 36 -3.83 -0.35 22.93
C TYR A 36 -4.66 -1.07 21.86
N CYS A 37 -5.57 -0.33 21.21
CA CYS A 37 -6.16 -0.79 19.96
C CYS A 37 -5.03 -1.00 18.95
N ASP A 38 -4.60 -2.25 18.82
CA ASP A 38 -3.69 -2.76 17.79
C ASP A 38 -4.22 -2.32 16.40
N TYR A 39 -3.44 -1.47 15.73
CA TYR A 39 -3.77 -0.87 14.44
C TYR A 39 -3.76 -1.94 13.34
N GLU A 40 -2.96 -2.99 13.47
CA GLU A 40 -3.07 -4.16 12.58
C GLU A 40 -4.40 -4.89 12.77
N ASN A 41 -4.93 -4.96 13.99
CA ASN A 41 -6.27 -5.50 14.24
C ASN A 41 -7.35 -4.62 13.61
N GLN A 42 -7.19 -3.30 13.60
CA GLN A 42 -8.10 -2.40 12.87
C GLN A 42 -8.07 -2.68 11.36
N ILE A 43 -6.88 -2.79 10.76
CA ILE A 43 -6.73 -3.14 9.34
C ILE A 43 -7.35 -4.51 9.04
N LYS A 44 -7.06 -5.52 9.88
CA LYS A 44 -7.61 -6.88 9.74
C LYS A 44 -9.14 -6.88 9.83
N ASN A 45 -9.73 -6.04 10.68
CA ASN A 45 -11.17 -5.90 10.80
C ASN A 45 -11.79 -5.26 9.55
N GLU A 46 -11.17 -4.21 8.98
CA GLU A 46 -11.66 -3.62 7.73
C GLU A 46 -11.48 -4.58 6.53
N GLU A 47 -10.37 -5.32 6.46
CA GLU A 47 -10.16 -6.40 5.50
C GLU A 47 -11.29 -7.45 5.59
N LYS A 48 -11.54 -7.97 6.79
CA LYS A 48 -12.58 -8.99 7.04
C LYS A 48 -13.98 -8.49 6.65
N LYS A 49 -14.32 -7.25 7.02
CA LYS A 49 -15.62 -6.63 6.66
C LYS A 49 -15.78 -6.52 5.14
N ALA A 50 -14.74 -6.04 4.44
CA ALA A 50 -14.76 -5.95 2.98
C ALA A 50 -14.89 -7.33 2.35
N TYR A 51 -14.11 -8.30 2.82
CA TYR A 51 -14.13 -9.66 2.31
C TYR A 51 -15.49 -10.37 2.50
N GLN A 52 -16.16 -10.18 3.63
CA GLN A 52 -17.52 -10.70 3.86
C GLN A 52 -18.55 -10.12 2.89
N LYS A 53 -18.47 -8.81 2.61
CA LYS A 53 -19.34 -8.16 1.62
C LYS A 53 -19.05 -8.65 0.20
N PHE A 54 -17.77 -8.81 -0.14
CA PHE A 54 -17.33 -9.44 -1.37
C PHE A 54 -17.93 -10.84 -1.52
N GLN A 55 -17.77 -11.74 -0.54
CA GLN A 55 -18.32 -13.09 -0.60
C GLN A 55 -19.85 -13.10 -0.73
N SER A 56 -20.53 -12.18 -0.05
CA SER A 56 -21.98 -12.03 -0.15
C SER A 56 -22.42 -11.61 -1.55
N ALA A 57 -21.64 -10.73 -2.20
CA ALA A 57 -21.88 -10.33 -3.59
C ALA A 57 -21.57 -11.49 -4.58
N VAL A 58 -20.48 -12.23 -4.37
CA VAL A 58 -20.13 -13.42 -5.18
C VAL A 58 -21.27 -14.44 -5.18
N LYS A 59 -21.84 -14.76 -4.02
CA LYS A 59 -22.97 -15.70 -3.91
C LYS A 59 -24.18 -15.31 -4.76
N LYS A 60 -24.40 -14.01 -4.99
CA LYS A 60 -25.49 -13.50 -5.85
C LYS A 60 -25.17 -13.59 -7.34
N ILE A 61 -23.90 -13.73 -7.71
CA ILE A 61 -23.42 -13.85 -9.09
C ILE A 61 -23.33 -15.34 -9.50
N SER A 62 -22.93 -16.20 -8.56
CA SER A 62 -22.63 -17.63 -8.77
C SER A 62 -23.84 -18.54 -9.03
N SER A 63 -25.05 -18.02 -9.21
CA SER A 63 -26.23 -18.88 -9.44
C SER A 63 -26.32 -19.45 -10.86
N ASN A 64 -25.53 -18.96 -11.83
CA ASN A 64 -25.61 -19.42 -13.23
C ASN A 64 -24.20 -19.57 -13.86
N GLU A 65 -23.93 -20.77 -14.41
CA GLU A 65 -22.81 -21.20 -15.27
C GLU A 65 -21.51 -21.72 -14.61
N VAL A 66 -21.24 -23.01 -14.88
CA VAL A 66 -20.05 -23.77 -14.49
C VAL A 66 -19.00 -23.75 -15.62
N TYR A 67 -17.74 -23.78 -15.20
CA TYR A 67 -16.51 -23.73 -15.95
C TYR A 67 -16.31 -24.95 -16.88
N ASP A 68 -16.50 -24.80 -18.20
CA ASP A 68 -16.04 -25.83 -19.15
C ASP A 68 -15.04 -25.34 -20.21
N TRP A 69 -14.90 -24.02 -20.43
CA TRP A 69 -14.24 -23.54 -21.65
C TRP A 69 -12.78 -23.07 -21.47
N PHE A 70 -12.31 -22.79 -20.25
CA PHE A 70 -10.94 -22.33 -20.02
C PHE A 70 -10.12 -23.43 -19.36
N GLN A 71 -9.21 -24.04 -20.12
CA GLN A 71 -8.41 -25.18 -19.67
C GLN A 71 -7.70 -24.88 -18.34
N GLU A 72 -7.96 -25.70 -17.31
CA GLU A 72 -7.45 -25.50 -15.95
C GLU A 72 -5.95 -25.16 -15.87
N PRO A 73 -5.04 -25.76 -16.69
CA PRO A 73 -3.60 -25.49 -16.57
C PRO A 73 -3.21 -24.04 -16.92
N ALA A 74 -3.74 -23.48 -18.01
CA ALA A 74 -3.43 -22.11 -18.44
C ALA A 74 -3.99 -21.08 -17.44
N MET A 75 -5.21 -21.34 -16.95
CA MET A 75 -5.83 -20.54 -15.89
C MET A 75 -5.01 -20.57 -14.60
N ASN A 76 -4.53 -21.73 -14.18
CA ASN A 76 -3.71 -21.88 -12.99
C ASN A 76 -2.40 -21.08 -13.10
N ARG A 77 -1.77 -21.03 -14.27
CA ARG A 77 -0.56 -20.20 -14.48
C ARG A 77 -0.85 -18.71 -14.29
N ILE A 78 -2.00 -18.22 -14.76
CA ILE A 78 -2.40 -16.82 -14.56
C ILE A 78 -2.73 -16.55 -13.09
N ILE A 79 -3.54 -17.41 -12.48
CA ILE A 79 -3.94 -17.30 -11.08
C ILE A 79 -2.69 -17.20 -10.20
N LEU A 80 -1.74 -18.12 -10.36
CA LEU A 80 -0.49 -18.10 -9.59
C LEU A 80 0.32 -16.82 -9.82
N SER A 81 0.31 -16.29 -11.04
CA SER A 81 1.03 -15.04 -11.35
C SER A 81 0.34 -13.82 -10.72
N LEU A 82 -0.99 -13.77 -10.73
CA LEU A 82 -1.76 -12.69 -10.11
C LEU A 82 -1.74 -12.77 -8.57
N GLU A 83 -1.77 -13.96 -7.98
CA GLU A 83 -1.60 -14.16 -6.53
C GLU A 83 -0.25 -13.62 -6.05
N LYS A 84 0.82 -13.86 -6.82
CA LYS A 84 2.15 -13.28 -6.53
C LYS A 84 2.15 -11.75 -6.51
N ILE A 85 1.27 -11.11 -7.28
CA ILE A 85 1.13 -9.65 -7.36
C ILE A 85 0.16 -9.14 -6.28
N GLY A 86 -0.42 -10.01 -5.44
CA GLY A 86 -1.23 -9.62 -4.29
C GLY A 86 -2.73 -9.80 -4.43
N PHE A 87 -3.19 -10.36 -5.55
CA PHE A 87 -4.60 -10.76 -5.67
C PHE A 87 -4.95 -11.92 -4.76
N ASP A 88 -6.25 -12.08 -4.48
CA ASP A 88 -6.81 -13.26 -3.85
C ASP A 88 -7.34 -14.25 -4.88
N LYS A 89 -7.16 -15.54 -4.62
CA LYS A 89 -7.56 -16.62 -5.52
C LYS A 89 -9.03 -16.59 -5.87
N ILE A 90 -9.90 -16.35 -4.88
CA ILE A 90 -11.35 -16.34 -5.07
C ILE A 90 -11.74 -15.10 -5.87
N LEU A 91 -11.13 -13.95 -5.60
CA LEU A 91 -11.31 -12.75 -6.41
C LEU A 91 -10.92 -13.01 -7.88
N ILE A 92 -9.73 -13.56 -8.13
CA ILE A 92 -9.27 -13.86 -9.50
C ILE A 92 -10.26 -14.77 -10.23
N LYS A 93 -10.64 -15.89 -9.61
CA LYS A 93 -11.63 -16.83 -10.19
C LYS A 93 -12.95 -16.14 -10.50
N THR A 94 -13.43 -15.29 -9.59
CA THR A 94 -14.68 -14.55 -9.81
C THR A 94 -14.56 -13.56 -10.97
N LEU A 95 -13.43 -12.85 -11.09
CA LEU A 95 -13.17 -11.92 -12.19
C LEU A 95 -13.11 -12.62 -13.55
N PHE A 96 -12.55 -13.83 -13.61
CA PHE A 96 -12.57 -14.68 -14.79
C PHE A 96 -13.99 -15.16 -15.13
N MET A 97 -14.76 -15.56 -14.13
CA MET A 97 -16.14 -16.01 -14.30
C MET A 97 -17.03 -14.91 -14.90
N ILE A 98 -16.92 -13.68 -14.38
CA ILE A 98 -17.78 -12.55 -14.80
C ILE A 98 -17.51 -12.11 -16.23
N ALA A 99 -16.24 -11.99 -16.62
CA ALA A 99 -15.87 -11.59 -17.98
C ALA A 99 -15.50 -12.78 -18.87
N SER A 100 -16.10 -13.94 -18.60
CA SER A 100 -15.82 -15.17 -19.34
C SER A 100 -15.94 -15.02 -20.87
N PRO A 101 -16.90 -14.27 -21.44
CA PRO A 101 -17.00 -14.11 -22.89
C PRO A 101 -15.79 -13.43 -23.53
N ALA A 102 -15.09 -12.59 -22.79
CA ALA A 102 -13.93 -11.86 -23.29
C ALA A 102 -12.62 -12.58 -23.01
N TRP A 103 -12.56 -13.39 -21.95
CA TRP A 103 -11.43 -14.29 -21.71
C TRP A 103 -11.41 -15.46 -22.70
N ARG A 104 -12.56 -15.85 -23.29
CA ARG A 104 -12.70 -16.82 -24.40
C ARG A 104 -11.88 -16.48 -25.64
N GLN A 105 -11.54 -15.21 -25.82
CA GLN A 105 -10.75 -14.76 -26.97
C GLN A 105 -9.24 -14.99 -26.79
N MET A 106 -8.80 -15.48 -25.63
CA MET A 106 -7.40 -15.87 -25.42
C MET A 106 -7.08 -17.10 -26.27
N LYS A 107 -6.25 -16.91 -27.30
CA LYS A 107 -5.80 -18.01 -28.17
C LYS A 107 -4.72 -18.84 -27.45
N LEU A 108 -4.93 -20.14 -27.44
CA LEU A 108 -3.96 -21.15 -27.03
C LEU A 108 -3.34 -21.81 -28.28
N ASP A 109 -2.08 -22.22 -28.20
CA ASP A 109 -1.45 -23.07 -29.19
C ASP A 109 -1.87 -24.54 -29.01
N THR A 110 -1.37 -25.42 -29.89
CA THR A 110 -1.67 -26.86 -29.89
C THR A 110 -1.18 -27.59 -28.63
N GLN A 111 -0.32 -26.97 -27.82
CA GLN A 111 0.20 -27.47 -26.55
C GLN A 111 -0.47 -26.79 -25.34
N ASN A 112 -1.57 -26.06 -25.55
CA ASN A 112 -2.25 -25.25 -24.55
C ASN A 112 -1.36 -24.14 -23.94
N ASN A 113 -0.28 -23.75 -24.60
CA ASN A 113 0.45 -22.54 -24.24
C ASN A 113 -0.25 -21.33 -24.84
N ILE A 114 -0.08 -20.19 -24.20
CA ILE A 114 -0.68 -18.96 -24.70
C ILE A 114 0.16 -18.41 -25.85
N ILE A 115 -0.51 -18.02 -26.92
CA ILE A 115 0.12 -17.34 -28.04
C ILE A 115 0.33 -15.87 -27.66
N PHE A 116 1.58 -15.46 -27.58
CA PHE A 116 1.94 -14.06 -27.36
C PHE A 116 1.82 -13.25 -28.65
N GLN A 117 1.45 -11.98 -28.52
CA GLN A 117 1.38 -11.05 -29.65
C GLN A 117 2.73 -10.31 -29.81
N PRO A 118 3.52 -10.59 -30.87
CA PRO A 118 4.89 -10.07 -31.00
C PRO A 118 4.98 -8.54 -31.01
N PHE A 119 3.98 -7.87 -31.60
CA PHE A 119 3.94 -6.41 -31.65
C PHE A 119 3.81 -5.76 -30.27
N MET A 120 3.16 -6.43 -29.30
CA MET A 120 3.05 -5.95 -27.93
C MET A 120 4.36 -6.13 -27.16
N MET A 121 5.09 -7.23 -27.41
CA MET A 121 6.39 -7.44 -26.79
C MET A 121 7.36 -6.32 -27.14
N LYS A 122 7.43 -5.94 -28.43
CA LYS A 122 8.28 -4.84 -28.90
C LYS A 122 7.94 -3.53 -28.18
N LYS A 123 6.66 -3.16 -28.13
CA LYS A 123 6.22 -1.94 -27.44
C LYS A 123 6.57 -1.91 -25.96
N ILE A 124 6.38 -3.03 -25.25
CA ILE A 124 6.70 -3.09 -23.81
C ILE A 124 8.21 -2.96 -23.60
N PHE A 125 9.01 -3.61 -24.45
CA PHE A 125 10.46 -3.47 -24.43
C PHE A 125 10.88 -2.01 -24.68
N ASP A 126 10.28 -1.33 -25.65
CA ASP A 126 10.55 0.08 -25.94
C ASP A 126 10.24 0.99 -24.73
N VAL A 127 9.16 0.74 -23.96
CA VAL A 127 8.93 1.46 -22.69
C VAL A 127 9.94 1.14 -21.62
N GLN A 128 10.31 -0.14 -21.50
CA GLN A 128 11.29 -0.54 -20.51
C GLN A 128 12.60 0.20 -20.77
N THR A 129 13.05 0.25 -22.02
CA THR A 129 14.23 1.00 -22.46
C THR A 129 14.07 2.50 -22.17
N GLY A 130 12.93 3.11 -22.53
CA GLY A 130 12.69 4.52 -22.25
C GLY A 130 12.72 4.89 -20.76
N ILE A 131 12.10 4.08 -19.89
CA ILE A 131 12.15 4.29 -18.42
C ILE A 131 13.58 4.16 -17.90
N ILE A 132 14.34 3.16 -18.37
CA ILE A 132 15.73 2.95 -17.96
C ILE A 132 16.61 4.12 -18.41
N GLU A 133 16.46 4.59 -19.65
CA GLU A 133 17.21 5.72 -20.20
C GLU A 133 16.90 7.03 -19.45
N GLU A 134 15.64 7.25 -19.06
CA GLU A 134 15.25 8.44 -18.28
C GLU A 134 15.86 8.43 -16.88
N LEU A 135 15.82 7.27 -16.19
CA LEU A 135 16.44 7.12 -14.87
C LEU A 135 17.95 7.41 -14.87
N ASN A 136 18.62 7.07 -15.97
CA ASN A 136 20.06 7.28 -16.10
C ASN A 136 20.43 8.72 -16.45
N ASN A 137 19.48 9.54 -16.94
CA ASN A 137 19.78 10.85 -17.51
C ASN A 137 19.44 12.05 -16.60
N GLU A 138 19.00 11.85 -15.35
CA GLU A 138 18.72 12.89 -14.32
C GLU A 138 18.12 14.22 -14.85
N THR A 139 17.36 14.18 -15.95
CA THR A 139 16.79 15.36 -16.58
C THR A 139 15.30 15.31 -16.35
N ASP A 140 14.79 16.38 -15.73
CA ASP A 140 13.42 16.62 -15.26
C ASP A 140 12.41 16.76 -16.42
N SER A 141 12.53 15.90 -17.43
CA SER A 141 11.86 15.95 -18.71
C SER A 141 10.84 14.81 -18.84
N PHE A 142 10.04 14.61 -17.79
CA PHE A 142 8.85 13.75 -17.82
C PHE A 142 7.86 14.15 -18.96
N LEU A 143 8.04 15.35 -19.52
CA LEU A 143 7.22 15.92 -20.59
C LEU A 143 7.66 15.57 -22.03
N LYS A 144 8.84 14.94 -22.27
CA LYS A 144 9.26 14.57 -23.64
C LYS A 144 9.01 13.11 -24.03
N PHE A 145 8.91 12.18 -23.09
CA PHE A 145 8.34 10.86 -23.38
C PHE A 145 6.82 10.87 -23.14
N TYR A 146 6.16 11.77 -23.87
CA TYR A 146 4.87 11.40 -24.44
C TYR A 146 5.12 10.22 -25.37
N THR A 147 5.09 9.01 -24.82
CA THR A 147 4.63 7.85 -25.57
C THR A 147 3.18 7.61 -25.15
N PRO A 148 2.20 8.26 -25.79
CA PRO A 148 0.78 8.11 -25.45
C PRO A 148 0.21 6.69 -25.70
N TRP A 149 1.06 5.66 -25.85
CA TRP A 149 0.73 4.40 -26.50
C TRP A 149 1.30 3.14 -25.87
N ILE A 150 2.08 3.22 -24.80
CA ILE A 150 2.68 2.01 -24.28
C ILE A 150 1.96 1.58 -23.01
N ILE A 151 1.10 0.60 -23.26
CA ILE A 151 0.37 -0.22 -22.30
C ILE A 151 -0.89 0.47 -21.76
N LEU A 152 -1.79 0.83 -22.66
CA LEU A 152 -3.16 1.09 -22.24
C LEU A 152 -3.81 -0.28 -21.90
N PRO A 153 -4.29 -0.53 -20.67
CA PRO A 153 -5.70 -0.86 -20.61
C PRO A 153 -6.37 0.33 -21.28
N ARG A 154 -6.76 0.16 -22.54
CA ARG A 154 -7.54 1.14 -23.30
C ARG A 154 -8.46 1.85 -22.30
N VAL A 155 -8.48 3.20 -22.32
CA VAL A 155 -9.53 3.98 -21.63
C VAL A 155 -10.78 3.15 -21.70
N TYR A 156 -11.43 2.86 -20.57
CA TYR A 156 -12.47 1.82 -20.45
C TYR A 156 -13.30 1.63 -21.74
N ASP A 157 -13.71 2.73 -22.36
CA ASP A 157 -14.43 2.84 -23.64
C ASP A 157 -13.78 2.19 -24.87
N HIS A 158 -12.46 2.15 -24.97
CA HIS A 158 -11.72 1.59 -26.11
C HIS A 158 -11.36 0.10 -25.98
N LEU A 159 -11.46 -0.53 -24.79
CA LEU A 159 -11.15 -1.96 -24.59
C LEU A 159 -11.93 -2.86 -25.56
N GLN A 160 -11.25 -3.80 -26.21
CA GLN A 160 -11.81 -4.82 -27.10
C GLN A 160 -11.59 -6.22 -26.50
N ARG A 161 -12.38 -7.21 -26.94
CA ARG A 161 -12.31 -8.57 -26.37
C ARG A 161 -11.02 -9.29 -26.77
N GLU A 162 -10.42 -8.91 -27.87
CA GLU A 162 -9.17 -9.47 -28.37
C GLU A 162 -7.98 -9.03 -27.50
N ASP A 163 -8.12 -7.93 -26.75
CA ASP A 163 -7.07 -7.42 -25.88
C ASP A 163 -6.77 -8.35 -24.70
N SER A 164 -7.65 -9.30 -24.37
CA SER A 164 -7.42 -10.35 -23.34
C SER A 164 -6.03 -10.97 -23.41
N GLN A 165 -5.51 -11.18 -24.63
CA GLN A 165 -4.21 -11.80 -24.89
C GLN A 165 -3.02 -10.98 -24.34
N THR A 166 -3.21 -9.68 -24.12
CA THR A 166 -2.15 -8.77 -23.63
C THR A 166 -1.76 -9.05 -22.18
N LEU A 167 -2.67 -9.57 -21.36
CA LEU A 167 -2.45 -9.86 -19.94
C LEU A 167 -1.22 -10.74 -19.72
N PHE A 168 -1.06 -11.79 -20.53
CA PHE A 168 0.08 -12.70 -20.42
C PHE A 168 1.40 -12.04 -20.74
N THR A 169 1.39 -11.14 -21.72
CA THR A 169 2.60 -10.40 -22.07
C THR A 169 3.03 -9.55 -20.87
N TYR A 170 2.10 -8.85 -20.21
CA TYR A 170 2.41 -8.11 -18.98
C TYR A 170 2.93 -9.02 -17.86
N LEU A 171 2.31 -10.17 -17.64
CA LEU A 171 2.76 -11.10 -16.60
C LEU A 171 4.16 -11.66 -16.88
N GLU A 172 4.50 -11.96 -18.13
CA GLU A 172 5.83 -12.44 -18.49
C GLU A 172 6.91 -11.36 -18.33
N PHE A 173 6.63 -10.13 -18.77
CA PHE A 173 7.56 -9.01 -18.55
C PHE A 173 7.74 -8.74 -17.06
N LEU A 174 6.68 -8.86 -16.24
CA LEU A 174 6.80 -8.66 -14.81
C LEU A 174 7.69 -9.72 -14.14
N LYS A 175 7.60 -10.99 -14.59
CA LYS A 175 8.45 -12.08 -14.09
C LYS A 175 9.93 -11.87 -14.43
N LYS A 176 10.21 -11.34 -15.62
CA LYS A 176 11.59 -11.17 -16.13
C LYS A 176 12.23 -9.86 -15.73
N SER A 177 11.44 -8.86 -15.32
CA SER A 177 11.97 -7.55 -14.99
C SER A 177 12.79 -7.59 -13.71
N GLU A 178 13.91 -6.88 -13.71
CA GLU A 178 14.68 -6.56 -12.49
C GLU A 178 14.51 -5.09 -12.08
N ASN A 179 14.14 -4.22 -13.03
CA ASN A 179 13.95 -2.79 -12.79
C ASN A 179 12.70 -2.53 -11.92
N GLN A 180 12.90 -1.91 -10.75
CA GLN A 180 11.87 -1.73 -9.74
C GLN A 180 10.76 -0.74 -10.17
N GLU A 181 11.12 0.34 -10.87
CA GLU A 181 10.14 1.33 -11.32
C GLU A 181 9.23 0.78 -12.42
N PHE A 182 9.81 0.04 -13.36
CA PHE A 182 9.05 -0.66 -14.38
C PHE A 182 8.11 -1.69 -13.75
N LYS A 183 8.55 -2.45 -12.73
CA LYS A 183 7.67 -3.35 -11.96
C LYS A 183 6.50 -2.60 -11.34
N ILE A 184 6.74 -1.47 -10.67
CA ILE A 184 5.68 -0.63 -10.07
C ILE A 184 4.63 -0.27 -11.12
N LYS A 185 5.06 0.24 -12.28
CA LYS A 185 4.15 0.64 -13.37
C LYS A 185 3.38 -0.55 -13.92
N LEU A 186 4.07 -1.67 -14.15
CA LEU A 186 3.48 -2.87 -14.73
C LEU A 186 2.46 -3.52 -13.79
N VAL A 187 2.69 -3.53 -12.48
CA VAL A 187 1.70 -3.95 -11.48
C VAL A 187 0.45 -3.07 -11.51
N GLN A 188 0.62 -1.74 -11.56
CA GLN A 188 -0.50 -0.81 -11.66
C GLN A 188 -1.33 -1.06 -12.93
N ILE A 189 -0.66 -1.26 -14.05
CA ILE A 189 -1.27 -1.63 -15.34
C ILE A 189 -2.07 -2.91 -15.20
N ILE A 190 -1.48 -3.99 -14.68
CA ILE A 190 -2.13 -5.31 -14.59
C ILE A 190 -3.39 -5.22 -13.75
N ILE A 191 -3.32 -4.56 -12.59
CA ILE A 191 -4.48 -4.38 -11.71
C ILE A 191 -5.59 -3.60 -12.42
N THR A 192 -5.24 -2.48 -13.06
CA THR A 192 -6.20 -1.61 -13.76
C THR A 192 -6.83 -2.32 -14.96
N TYR A 193 -6.00 -3.00 -15.74
CA TYR A 193 -6.41 -3.81 -16.88
C TYR A 193 -7.41 -4.87 -16.45
N PHE A 194 -7.06 -5.67 -15.45
CA PHE A 194 -7.88 -6.78 -15.01
C PHE A 194 -9.25 -6.30 -14.51
N GLY A 195 -9.30 -5.19 -13.77
CA GLY A 195 -10.57 -4.61 -13.30
C GLY A 195 -11.43 -4.00 -14.40
N ASN A 196 -10.85 -3.16 -15.27
CA ASN A 196 -11.60 -2.55 -16.37
C ASN A 196 -12.13 -3.60 -17.35
N TYR A 197 -11.32 -4.62 -17.63
CA TYR A 197 -11.69 -5.72 -18.52
C TYR A 197 -12.84 -6.55 -17.95
N SER A 198 -12.75 -6.92 -16.66
CA SER A 198 -13.82 -7.62 -15.96
C SER A 198 -15.12 -6.82 -15.92
N PHE A 199 -15.01 -5.49 -15.76
CA PHE A 199 -16.18 -4.64 -15.71
C PHE A 199 -16.85 -4.44 -17.09
N LYS A 200 -16.05 -4.23 -18.15
CA LYS A 200 -16.56 -3.96 -19.50
C LYS A 200 -17.25 -5.17 -20.12
N PHE A 201 -16.64 -6.34 -19.98
CA PHE A 201 -17.08 -7.55 -20.69
C PHE A 201 -17.82 -8.53 -19.80
N ARG A 202 -18.42 -8.04 -18.72
CA ARG A 202 -19.31 -8.83 -17.87
C ARG A 202 -20.42 -9.47 -18.71
N SER A 203 -20.81 -10.70 -18.37
CA SER A 203 -21.94 -11.35 -19.02
C SER A 203 -23.25 -10.60 -18.76
N ASN A 204 -24.09 -10.47 -19.80
CA ASN A 204 -25.37 -9.74 -19.74
C ASN A 204 -26.36 -10.31 -18.72
N ASN A 205 -26.21 -11.59 -18.35
CA ASN A 205 -27.10 -12.31 -17.44
C ASN A 205 -26.85 -11.98 -15.95
N GLN A 206 -25.91 -11.09 -15.63
CA GLN A 206 -25.51 -10.80 -14.26
C GLN A 206 -26.10 -9.48 -13.77
N MET A 207 -26.64 -9.48 -12.55
CA MET A 207 -27.10 -8.25 -11.89
C MET A 207 -25.94 -7.27 -11.72
N GLN A 208 -26.06 -6.10 -12.38
CA GLN A 208 -25.06 -5.04 -12.35
C GLN A 208 -24.67 -4.61 -10.94
N SER A 209 -25.64 -4.54 -10.01
CA SER A 209 -25.40 -4.18 -8.60
C SER A 209 -24.53 -5.22 -7.87
N SER A 210 -24.77 -6.51 -8.09
CA SER A 210 -23.97 -7.59 -7.47
C SER A 210 -22.54 -7.61 -8.01
N VAL A 211 -22.36 -7.48 -9.34
CA VAL A 211 -21.04 -7.38 -9.97
C VAL A 211 -20.28 -6.16 -9.45
N SER A 212 -20.99 -5.03 -9.32
CA SER A 212 -20.46 -3.79 -8.78
C SER A 212 -19.95 -3.94 -7.35
N ASP A 213 -20.77 -4.50 -6.46
CA ASP A 213 -20.40 -4.72 -5.06
C ASP A 213 -19.26 -5.73 -4.93
N MET A 214 -19.27 -6.79 -5.73
CA MET A 214 -18.19 -7.77 -5.78
C MET A 214 -16.87 -7.09 -6.13
N LEU A 215 -16.83 -6.34 -7.25
CA LEU A 215 -15.60 -5.68 -7.71
C LEU A 215 -15.09 -4.70 -6.66
N PHE A 216 -15.97 -3.82 -6.17
CA PHE A 216 -15.61 -2.81 -5.19
C PHE A 216 -15.06 -3.46 -3.91
N TYR A 217 -15.84 -4.31 -3.25
CA TYR A 217 -15.42 -4.89 -1.97
C TYR A 217 -14.28 -5.90 -2.11
N GLY A 218 -14.15 -6.55 -3.28
CA GLY A 218 -12.99 -7.38 -3.62
C GLY A 218 -11.70 -6.55 -3.64
N TYR A 219 -11.70 -5.40 -4.32
CA TYR A 219 -10.54 -4.52 -4.35
C TYR A 219 -10.28 -3.81 -3.03
N VAL A 220 -11.31 -3.45 -2.26
CA VAL A 220 -11.13 -2.93 -0.90
C VAL A 220 -10.47 -3.98 0.00
N ALA A 221 -10.89 -5.24 -0.08
CA ALA A 221 -10.24 -6.32 0.65
C ALA A 221 -8.77 -6.47 0.22
N MET A 222 -8.47 -6.37 -1.08
CA MET A 222 -7.09 -6.43 -1.57
C MET A 222 -6.25 -5.25 -1.11
N PHE A 223 -6.80 -4.05 -1.05
CA PHE A 223 -6.11 -2.90 -0.46
C PHE A 223 -5.67 -3.19 0.97
N TRP A 224 -6.58 -3.60 1.85
CA TRP A 224 -6.26 -3.83 3.27
C TRP A 224 -5.29 -4.99 3.47
N LYS A 225 -5.50 -6.10 2.76
CA LYS A 225 -4.60 -7.26 2.74
C LYS A 225 -3.17 -6.84 2.39
N ASN A 226 -3.01 -6.15 1.25
CA ASN A 226 -1.69 -5.78 0.73
C ASN A 226 -1.06 -4.60 1.49
N LEU A 227 -1.85 -3.73 2.13
CA LEU A 227 -1.33 -2.69 3.03
C LEU A 227 -0.73 -3.33 4.29
N LYS A 228 -1.40 -4.35 4.84
CA LYS A 228 -0.93 -5.06 6.02
C LYS A 228 0.30 -5.91 5.72
N SER A 229 0.21 -6.72 4.66
CA SER A 229 1.22 -7.72 4.30
C SER A 229 1.45 -7.65 2.79
N PRO A 230 2.46 -6.87 2.34
CA PRO A 230 2.76 -6.79 0.92
C PRO A 230 3.15 -8.15 0.34
N PRO A 231 2.91 -8.40 -0.95
CA PRO A 231 3.30 -9.65 -1.58
C PRO A 231 4.82 -9.77 -1.63
N THR A 232 5.34 -10.98 -1.36
CA THR A 232 6.77 -11.26 -1.39
C THR A 232 7.36 -10.94 -2.77
N GLY A 233 8.42 -10.14 -2.80
CA GLY A 233 9.07 -9.66 -4.02
C GLY A 233 8.44 -8.41 -4.63
N PHE A 234 7.35 -7.90 -4.03
CA PHE A 234 6.62 -6.70 -4.45
C PHE A 234 6.42 -5.70 -3.31
N GLU A 235 7.19 -5.83 -2.23
CA GLU A 235 7.12 -4.93 -1.08
C GLU A 235 7.32 -3.46 -1.44
N GLU A 236 8.20 -3.18 -2.40
CA GLU A 236 8.51 -1.83 -2.88
C GLU A 236 7.52 -1.36 -3.97
N CYS A 237 6.57 -2.21 -4.37
CA CYS A 237 5.66 -1.90 -5.48
C CYS A 237 4.42 -1.10 -5.08
N PHE A 238 4.17 -0.92 -3.77
CA PHE A 238 2.97 -0.24 -3.26
C PHE A 238 1.67 -0.80 -3.86
N VAL A 239 1.57 -2.13 -4.01
CA VAL A 239 0.46 -2.83 -4.68
C VAL A 239 -0.92 -2.35 -4.21
N PHE A 240 -1.08 -2.13 -2.90
CA PHE A 240 -2.31 -1.61 -2.31
C PHE A 240 -2.76 -0.26 -2.92
N LYS A 241 -1.83 0.66 -3.24
CA LYS A 241 -2.16 1.94 -3.88
C LYS A 241 -2.79 1.74 -5.25
N SER A 242 -2.36 0.72 -6.00
CA SER A 242 -2.94 0.40 -7.31
C SER A 242 -4.40 -0.04 -7.21
N PHE A 243 -4.77 -0.79 -6.17
CA PHE A 243 -6.17 -1.14 -5.91
C PHE A 243 -7.02 0.09 -5.54
N LEU A 244 -6.50 1.00 -4.70
CA LEU A 244 -7.22 2.24 -4.39
C LEU A 244 -7.40 3.12 -5.63
N LYS A 245 -6.35 3.31 -6.43
CA LYS A 245 -6.43 4.07 -7.67
C LYS A 245 -7.50 3.51 -8.61
N LEU A 246 -7.54 2.19 -8.79
CA LEU A 246 -8.57 1.56 -9.61
C LEU A 246 -9.98 1.85 -9.09
N ILE A 247 -10.19 1.74 -7.77
CA ILE A 247 -11.50 2.04 -7.15
C ILE A 247 -11.90 3.50 -7.39
N GLN A 248 -10.95 4.44 -7.29
CA GLN A 248 -11.18 5.87 -7.53
C GLN A 248 -11.46 6.18 -9.01
N LEU A 249 -10.96 5.36 -9.93
CA LEU A 249 -11.19 5.49 -11.38
C LEU A 249 -12.51 4.87 -11.83
N PHE A 250 -13.26 4.18 -10.97
CA PHE A 250 -14.60 3.75 -11.31
C PHE A 250 -15.45 4.99 -11.64
N PRO A 251 -15.99 5.13 -12.86
CA PRO A 251 -16.61 6.37 -13.27
C PRO A 251 -17.83 6.69 -12.41
N GLU A 252 -17.97 7.94 -11.98
CA GLU A 252 -19.15 8.44 -11.25
C GLU A 252 -20.45 8.16 -12.01
N ASN A 253 -20.39 8.22 -13.36
CA ASN A 253 -21.50 8.00 -14.28
C ASN A 253 -21.98 6.55 -14.35
N ILE A 254 -21.21 5.61 -13.82
CA ILE A 254 -21.66 4.25 -13.66
C ILE A 254 -22.12 4.18 -12.21
N TYR A 255 -23.42 4.04 -11.97
CA TYR A 255 -24.13 4.16 -10.69
C TYR A 255 -23.54 3.36 -9.50
N PHE A 256 -22.38 3.76 -8.99
CA PHE A 256 -21.51 2.92 -8.16
C PHE A 256 -21.38 3.37 -6.72
N LEU A 257 -21.30 4.67 -6.48
CA LEU A 257 -20.85 5.20 -5.19
C LEU A 257 -22.04 5.63 -4.34
N ASN A 258 -22.46 4.74 -3.45
CA ASN A 258 -23.30 5.13 -2.32
C ASN A 258 -22.42 5.64 -1.16
N ASN A 259 -23.05 6.28 -0.18
CA ASN A 259 -22.35 6.81 1.01
C ASN A 259 -21.48 5.75 1.71
N ASN A 260 -21.88 4.48 1.69
CA ASN A 260 -21.10 3.39 2.28
C ASN A 260 -19.79 3.13 1.53
N LYS A 261 -19.80 3.16 0.20
CA LYS A 261 -18.59 2.97 -0.64
C LYS A 261 -17.68 4.18 -0.58
N LEU A 262 -18.22 5.40 -0.61
CA LEU A 262 -17.45 6.63 -0.40
C LEU A 262 -16.73 6.64 0.96
N ASN A 263 -17.44 6.26 2.02
CA ASN A 263 -16.84 6.13 3.35
C ASN A 263 -15.68 5.11 3.36
N GLN A 264 -15.80 4.00 2.63
CA GLN A 264 -14.70 3.03 2.51
C GLN A 264 -13.49 3.61 1.79
N ILE A 265 -13.67 4.37 0.71
CA ILE A 265 -12.59 5.08 0.03
C ILE A 265 -11.90 6.05 0.99
N HIS A 266 -12.67 6.87 1.72
CA HIS A 266 -12.11 7.80 2.69
C HIS A 266 -11.34 7.12 3.82
N LYS A 267 -11.79 5.96 4.30
CA LYS A 267 -11.03 5.15 5.26
C LYS A 267 -9.70 4.67 4.70
N MET A 268 -9.68 4.20 3.45
CA MET A 268 -8.45 3.77 2.77
C MET A 268 -7.49 4.95 2.60
N GLU A 269 -7.98 6.10 2.14
CA GLU A 269 -7.19 7.34 2.00
C GLU A 269 -6.68 7.86 3.34
N ALA A 270 -7.49 7.77 4.40
CA ALA A 270 -7.07 8.13 5.75
C ALA A 270 -5.96 7.20 6.24
N ALA A 271 -6.07 5.89 6.03
CA ALA A 271 -5.01 4.94 6.37
C ALA A 271 -3.71 5.24 5.59
N LEU A 272 -3.80 5.56 4.30
CA LEU A 272 -2.65 5.98 3.51
C LEU A 272 -1.97 7.22 4.08
N ARG A 273 -2.74 8.28 4.38
CA ARG A 273 -2.20 9.52 4.94
C ARG A 273 -1.59 9.32 6.32
N ASN A 274 -2.14 8.41 7.11
CA ASN A 274 -1.67 8.12 8.46
C ASN A 274 -0.39 7.28 8.49
N ILE A 275 -0.21 6.36 7.53
CA ILE A 275 0.98 5.49 7.46
C ILE A 275 2.07 6.14 6.60
N PHE A 276 1.69 6.79 5.50
CA PHE A 276 2.56 7.44 4.51
C PHE A 276 2.20 8.94 4.39
N PRO A 277 2.51 9.75 5.42
CA PRO A 277 2.19 11.17 5.37
C PRO A 277 2.94 11.87 4.24
N LEU A 278 2.22 12.69 3.46
CA LEU A 278 2.86 13.58 2.49
C LEU A 278 3.72 14.58 3.26
N ARG A 279 5.03 14.62 2.98
CA ARG A 279 5.92 15.66 3.50
C ARG A 279 5.42 17.02 2.97
N ARG A 280 4.65 17.74 3.76
CA ARG A 280 4.41 19.17 3.50
C ARG A 280 5.68 19.92 3.88
N THR A 281 5.95 21.00 3.16
CA THR A 281 7.07 21.95 3.37
C THR A 281 7.14 22.53 4.79
N PHE A 282 6.09 22.32 5.60
CA PHE A 282 6.07 22.54 7.03
C PHE A 282 5.84 21.19 7.70
N GLY A 283 6.80 20.79 8.54
CA GLY A 283 7.01 19.44 9.08
C GLY A 283 5.75 18.62 9.39
N VAL A 284 5.88 17.31 9.27
CA VAL A 284 4.82 16.34 9.58
C VAL A 284 4.25 16.65 10.96
N TYR A 285 2.97 17.05 11.02
CA TYR A 285 2.24 17.19 12.28
C TYR A 285 2.08 15.78 12.87
N VAL A 286 3.05 15.33 13.65
CA VAL A 286 2.90 14.11 14.43
C VAL A 286 1.89 14.42 15.54
N THR A 287 0.75 13.74 15.50
CA THR A 287 -0.19 13.71 16.62
C THR A 287 0.53 13.25 17.89
N HIS A 288 0.18 13.79 19.05
CA HIS A 288 0.89 13.61 20.34
C HIS A 288 1.15 12.16 20.82
N LYS A 289 0.62 11.13 20.14
CA LYS A 289 0.90 9.72 20.43
C LYS A 289 1.57 9.06 19.21
N ILE A 290 2.78 8.57 19.41
CA ILE A 290 3.50 7.77 18.43
C ILE A 290 2.77 6.44 18.27
N ASP A 291 2.47 6.11 17.02
CA ASP A 291 1.89 4.83 16.66
C ASP A 291 2.97 3.95 16.03
N HIS A 292 3.66 3.21 16.90
CA HIS A 292 4.71 2.28 16.51
C HIS A 292 4.24 1.24 15.49
N GLU A 293 2.96 0.85 15.51
CA GLU A 293 2.45 -0.14 14.56
C GLU A 293 2.29 0.45 13.16
N LYS A 294 1.87 1.71 13.03
CA LYS A 294 1.87 2.41 11.73
C LYS A 294 3.26 2.51 11.14
N ILE A 295 4.26 2.85 11.95
CA ILE A 295 5.66 2.96 11.48
C ILE A 295 6.18 1.58 11.07
N PHE A 296 5.87 0.54 11.85
CA PHE A 296 6.24 -0.83 11.52
C PHE A 296 5.58 -1.30 10.21
N LEU A 297 4.30 -0.97 10.00
CA LEU A 297 3.61 -1.22 8.74
C LEU A 297 4.29 -0.50 7.59
N ALA A 298 4.65 0.77 7.75
CA ALA A 298 5.38 1.52 6.72
C ALA A 298 6.68 0.81 6.33
N LEU A 299 7.47 0.32 7.30
CA LEU A 299 8.72 -0.42 7.05
C LEU A 299 8.56 -1.66 6.16
N ARG A 300 7.39 -2.29 6.15
CA ARG A 300 7.11 -3.42 5.24
C ARG A 300 7.13 -3.02 3.76
N HIS A 301 7.00 -1.73 3.45
CA HIS A 301 6.83 -1.20 2.09
C HIS A 301 8.08 -0.49 1.56
N GLY A 302 9.26 -0.97 1.95
CA GLY A 302 10.51 -0.60 1.27
C GLY A 302 11.15 0.73 1.68
N PRO A 303 11.95 1.33 0.77
CA PRO A 303 12.74 2.53 1.06
C PRO A 303 11.93 3.73 1.57
N GLU A 304 10.72 3.97 1.04
CA GLU A 304 9.88 5.06 1.52
C GLU A 304 9.38 4.79 2.95
N GLY A 305 9.15 3.52 3.31
CA GLY A 305 8.86 3.11 4.68
C GLY A 305 10.00 3.39 5.65
N ILE A 306 11.23 3.06 5.23
CA ILE A 306 12.46 3.37 5.98
C ILE A 306 12.56 4.87 6.21
N LYS A 307 12.35 5.67 5.17
CA LYS A 307 12.39 7.13 5.23
C LYS A 307 11.35 7.69 6.20
N ILE A 308 10.11 7.20 6.18
CA ILE A 308 9.07 7.60 7.16
C ILE A 308 9.48 7.27 8.59
N ALA A 309 10.01 6.06 8.81
CA ALA A 309 10.50 5.66 10.13
C ALA A 309 11.68 6.53 10.59
N LEU A 310 12.60 6.86 9.69
CA LEU A 310 13.70 7.76 9.97
C LEU A 310 13.21 9.19 10.25
N ASP A 311 12.28 9.73 9.48
CA ASP A 311 11.70 11.06 9.75
C ASP A 311 11.05 11.13 11.14
N HIS A 312 10.51 10.01 11.60
CA HIS A 312 9.90 9.91 12.92
C HIS A 312 10.93 9.81 14.06
N PHE A 313 12.03 9.08 13.85
CA PHE A 313 13.01 8.76 14.90
C PHE A 313 14.35 9.50 14.78
N CYS A 314 14.62 10.22 13.70
CA CYS A 314 15.84 10.98 13.52
C CYS A 314 15.70 12.39 14.10
N ILE A 315 16.82 12.87 14.64
CA ILE A 315 16.93 14.23 15.14
C ILE A 315 16.96 15.15 13.92
N ASP A 316 15.90 15.93 13.73
CA ASP A 316 15.96 17.08 12.83
C ASP A 316 17.04 18.03 13.36
N GLN A 317 17.87 18.61 12.49
CA GLN A 317 19.08 19.38 12.87
C GLN A 317 18.79 20.59 13.79
N ASN A 318 17.51 20.90 14.03
CA ASN A 318 17.04 21.90 14.96
C ASN A 318 16.47 21.24 16.22
N LEU A 319 17.36 20.90 17.15
CA LEU A 319 16.99 20.54 18.53
C LEU A 319 16.45 21.76 19.26
N LYS A 320 15.24 22.20 18.90
CA LYS A 320 14.56 23.23 19.68
C LYS A 320 14.04 22.59 20.95
N LYS A 321 14.51 23.12 22.08
CA LYS A 321 14.13 22.77 23.46
C LYS A 321 12.66 23.04 23.78
N GLU A 322 11.89 23.55 22.82
CA GLU A 322 10.50 23.92 23.00
C GLU A 322 9.63 23.16 21.99
N LYS A 323 8.45 22.74 22.46
CA LYS A 323 7.39 22.10 21.69
C LYS A 323 7.09 22.88 20.40
N THR A 324 7.82 22.62 19.32
CA THR A 324 7.51 23.20 18.02
C THR A 324 7.46 22.09 16.99
N ASN A 325 6.25 21.90 16.43
CA ASN A 325 5.95 21.14 15.22
C ASN A 325 6.01 19.60 15.33
N GLY A 326 5.39 19.03 16.37
CA GLY A 326 5.07 17.59 16.40
C GLY A 326 6.23 16.63 16.67
N GLY A 327 7.49 17.05 16.66
CA GLY A 327 8.63 16.15 16.94
C GLY A 327 8.57 15.48 18.32
N ILE A 328 9.14 14.27 18.43
CA ILE A 328 9.31 13.56 19.71
C ILE A 328 10.25 14.37 20.60
N PRO A 329 9.90 14.69 21.85
CA PRO A 329 10.83 15.33 22.76
C PRO A 329 12.11 14.50 22.93
N ASN A 330 13.28 15.14 22.88
CA ASN A 330 14.58 14.44 22.98
C ASN A 330 14.67 13.50 24.18
N ALA A 331 14.09 13.90 25.32
CA ALA A 331 14.08 13.09 26.54
C ALA A 331 13.24 11.79 26.41
N MET A 332 12.24 11.77 25.52
CA MET A 332 11.37 10.61 25.28
C MET A 332 11.93 9.68 24.20
N LEU A 333 12.76 10.19 23.29
CA LEU A 333 13.26 9.47 22.13
C LEU A 333 13.91 8.10 22.45
N PRO A 334 14.74 7.94 23.52
CA PRO A 334 15.25 6.63 23.91
C PRO A 334 14.16 5.61 24.26
N LYS A 335 13.10 6.05 24.95
CA LYS A 335 11.98 5.18 25.33
C LYS A 335 11.17 4.76 24.11
N GLU A 336 10.91 5.68 23.19
CA GLU A 336 10.13 5.43 21.98
C GLU A 336 10.89 4.48 21.03
N ILE A 337 12.18 4.74 20.78
CA ILE A 337 13.02 3.84 19.98
C ILE A 337 13.09 2.45 20.64
N TRP A 338 13.29 2.37 21.95
CA TRP A 338 13.30 1.07 22.65
C TRP A 338 11.98 0.31 22.51
N THR A 339 10.85 1.02 22.62
CA THR A 339 9.52 0.43 22.47
C THR A 339 9.30 -0.07 21.04
N PHE A 340 9.72 0.71 20.04
CA PHE A 340 9.66 0.32 18.64
C PHE A 340 10.55 -0.88 18.32
N LEU A 341 11.77 -0.92 18.85
CA LEU A 341 12.67 -2.05 18.70
C LEU A 341 12.10 -3.33 19.34
N LYS A 342 11.44 -3.25 20.50
CA LYS A 342 10.71 -4.38 21.08
C LYS A 342 9.58 -4.89 20.16
N LEU A 343 8.84 -3.97 19.52
CA LEU A 343 7.82 -4.34 18.54
C LEU A 343 8.45 -5.06 17.35
N ILE A 344 9.57 -4.55 16.83
CA ILE A 344 10.34 -5.22 15.78
C ILE A 344 10.74 -6.62 16.23
N THR A 345 11.37 -6.81 17.39
CA THR A 345 11.74 -8.14 17.92
C THR A 345 10.56 -9.10 17.92
N LYS A 346 9.41 -8.66 18.42
CA LYS A 346 8.20 -9.49 18.52
C LYS A 346 7.70 -9.97 17.16
N LYS A 347 7.79 -9.14 16.11
CA LYS A 347 7.25 -9.43 14.78
C LYS A 347 8.29 -9.98 13.81
N TYR A 348 9.59 -9.77 14.08
CA TYR A 348 10.69 -9.99 13.15
C TYR A 348 10.66 -11.38 12.51
N GLU A 349 10.48 -12.45 13.29
CA GLU A 349 10.54 -13.82 12.75
C GLU A 349 9.46 -14.10 11.70
N SER A 350 8.27 -13.52 11.87
CA SER A 350 7.15 -13.69 10.94
C SER A 350 7.26 -12.87 9.64
N GLU A 351 8.21 -11.95 9.55
CA GLU A 351 8.36 -11.07 8.38
C GLU A 351 9.07 -11.75 7.21
N THR A 352 8.77 -11.28 5.99
CA THR A 352 9.45 -11.72 4.76
C THR A 352 10.95 -11.39 4.81
N LEU A 353 11.77 -12.10 4.03
CA LEU A 353 13.20 -11.82 3.93
C LEU A 353 13.46 -10.36 3.52
N LYS A 354 12.67 -9.83 2.58
CA LYS A 354 12.80 -8.46 2.10
C LYS A 354 12.41 -7.43 3.18
N THR A 355 11.33 -7.66 3.92
CA THR A 355 10.99 -6.81 5.07
C THR A 355 12.09 -6.83 6.14
N LYS A 356 12.70 -7.99 6.41
CA LYS A 356 13.87 -8.10 7.31
C LYS A 356 15.05 -7.28 6.79
N GLU A 357 15.29 -7.23 5.48
CA GLU A 357 16.28 -6.32 4.88
C GLU A 357 15.94 -4.84 5.11
N PHE A 358 14.68 -4.44 4.95
CA PHE A 358 14.27 -3.05 5.22
C PHE A 358 14.42 -2.67 6.68
N ILE A 359 14.07 -3.56 7.61
CA ILE A 359 14.28 -3.36 9.05
C ILE A 359 15.77 -3.15 9.33
N ARG A 360 16.65 -3.98 8.76
CA ARG A 360 18.12 -3.81 8.90
C ARG A 360 18.58 -2.49 8.28
N GLY A 361 18.07 -2.13 7.11
CA GLY A 361 18.36 -0.85 6.45
C GLY A 361 17.98 0.34 7.33
N PHE A 362 16.79 0.31 7.93
CA PHE A 362 16.35 1.29 8.90
C PHE A 362 17.29 1.39 10.11
N ILE A 363 17.62 0.26 10.75
CA ILE A 363 18.50 0.24 11.93
C ILE A 363 19.90 0.78 11.60
N ASN A 364 20.46 0.39 10.46
CA ASN A 364 21.77 0.87 10.00
C ASN A 364 21.76 2.37 9.73
N ASN A 365 20.72 2.88 9.06
CA ASN A 365 20.57 4.32 8.82
C ASN A 365 20.38 5.09 10.11
N LEU A 366 19.59 4.56 11.04
CA LEU A 366 19.40 5.13 12.37
C LEU A 366 20.74 5.23 13.10
N TYR A 367 21.50 4.13 13.18
CA TYR A 367 22.84 4.11 13.78
C TYR A 367 23.79 5.14 13.15
N ASN A 368 23.86 5.17 11.82
CA ASN A 368 24.73 6.08 11.08
C ASN A 368 24.37 7.55 11.33
N ASN A 369 23.08 7.88 11.36
CA ASN A 369 22.61 9.23 11.64
C ASN A 369 23.03 9.69 13.04
N TYR A 370 22.85 8.84 14.06
CA TYR A 370 23.27 9.15 15.43
C TYR A 370 24.79 9.19 15.61
N SER A 371 25.52 8.31 14.91
CA SER A 371 26.99 8.27 14.98
C SER A 371 27.60 9.55 14.39
N LYS A 372 27.15 9.97 13.20
CA LYS A 372 27.56 11.24 12.58
C LYS A 372 27.17 12.44 13.45
N ALA A 373 25.95 12.47 13.95
CA ALA A 373 25.47 13.56 14.81
C ALA A 373 26.20 13.64 16.16
N SER A 374 26.72 12.50 16.66
CA SER A 374 27.56 12.44 17.87
C SER A 374 28.97 12.95 17.60
N ALA A 375 29.56 12.61 16.45
CA ALA A 375 30.87 13.10 16.04
C ALA A 375 30.90 14.64 15.91
N LEU A 376 29.85 15.24 15.37
CA LEU A 376 29.72 16.70 15.19
C LEU A 376 29.53 17.47 16.51
N LEU A 377 29.02 16.82 17.56
CA LEU A 377 28.76 17.45 18.86
C LEU A 377 29.96 17.52 19.78
N LYS A 378 31.09 16.85 19.48
CA LYS A 378 32.34 17.00 20.26
C LYS A 378 32.80 18.47 20.38
N HIS A 379 32.21 19.38 19.60
CA HIS A 379 32.49 20.81 19.57
C HIS A 379 31.37 21.70 20.14
N ARG A 380 30.26 21.16 20.70
CA ARG A 380 29.14 21.93 21.27
C ARG A 380 28.86 21.57 22.74
N SER A 381 28.38 22.53 23.53
CA SER A 381 28.29 22.44 25.01
C SER A 381 26.99 21.84 25.59
N ASP A 382 26.09 21.25 24.78
CA ASP A 382 24.82 20.72 25.30
C ASP A 382 24.96 19.27 25.81
N LYS A 383 25.26 19.14 27.11
CA LYS A 383 25.42 17.85 27.81
C LYS A 383 24.17 16.96 27.74
N GLN A 384 22.97 17.54 27.66
CA GLN A 384 21.73 16.76 27.64
C GLN A 384 21.54 16.08 26.28
N GLU A 385 21.81 16.82 25.20
CA GLU A 385 21.78 16.29 23.85
C GLU A 385 22.82 15.17 23.65
N GLU A 386 24.03 15.38 24.16
CA GLU A 386 25.09 14.38 24.11
C GLU A 386 24.70 13.10 24.86
N PHE A 387 24.11 13.23 26.06
CA PHE A 387 23.61 12.10 26.85
C PHE A 387 22.56 11.29 26.08
N VAL A 388 21.55 11.95 25.51
CA VAL A 388 20.48 11.29 24.74
C VAL A 388 21.05 10.53 23.55
N LYS A 389 21.93 11.16 22.76
CA LYS A 389 22.55 10.53 21.58
C LYS A 389 23.42 9.32 21.95
N ARG A 390 24.24 9.42 23.01
CA ARG A 390 25.02 8.28 23.51
C ARG A 390 24.11 7.14 23.95
N ARG A 391 23.04 7.44 24.69
CA ARG A 391 22.05 6.43 25.13
C ARG A 391 21.38 5.74 23.94
N LEU A 392 21.03 6.49 22.91
CA LEU A 392 20.43 5.96 21.68
C LEU A 392 21.39 5.04 20.92
N LEU A 393 22.65 5.44 20.77
CA LEU A 393 23.68 4.58 20.18
C LEU A 393 23.85 3.28 20.95
N THR A 394 23.83 3.31 22.28
CA THR A 394 23.86 2.10 23.11
C THR A 394 22.64 1.21 22.86
N ILE A 395 21.42 1.78 22.88
CA ILE A 395 20.18 1.03 22.62
C ILE A 395 20.22 0.36 21.24
N ILE A 396 20.62 1.10 20.21
CA ILE A 396 20.71 0.57 18.84
C ILE A 396 21.79 -0.52 18.77
N ARG A 397 22.95 -0.30 19.40
CA ARG A 397 24.03 -1.29 19.43
C ARG A 397 23.60 -2.56 20.12
N ASP A 398 23.00 -2.47 21.31
CA ASP A 398 22.52 -3.61 22.09
C ASP A 398 21.46 -4.39 21.33
N PHE A 399 20.56 -3.69 20.62
CA PHE A 399 19.61 -4.32 19.72
C PHE A 399 20.30 -5.06 18.57
N THR A 400 21.25 -4.41 17.89
CA THR A 400 22.00 -5.05 16.81
C THR A 400 22.79 -6.25 17.31
N THR A 401 23.50 -6.18 18.45
CA THR A 401 24.27 -7.31 18.97
C THR A 401 23.40 -8.45 19.46
N SER A 402 22.25 -8.15 20.08
CA SER A 402 21.28 -9.18 20.51
C SER A 402 20.59 -9.87 19.33
N HIS A 403 20.38 -9.16 18.21
CA HIS A 403 19.72 -9.68 17.01
C HIS A 403 20.69 -10.10 15.90
N GLN A 404 21.99 -9.83 16.01
CA GLN A 404 23.04 -10.21 15.04
C GLN A 404 23.77 -11.51 15.38
N PHE A 405 23.52 -12.17 16.52
CA PHE A 405 24.25 -13.41 16.84
C PHE A 405 23.57 -14.73 16.45
N TYR A 406 22.33 -14.76 15.96
CA TYR A 406 21.65 -16.04 15.64
C TYR A 406 21.23 -16.28 14.19
N ILE A 407 21.38 -15.32 13.27
CA ILE A 407 20.94 -15.49 11.87
C ILE A 407 22.11 -15.57 10.87
N ILE A 408 23.32 -15.10 11.23
CA ILE A 408 24.43 -14.98 10.27
C ILE A 408 25.35 -16.22 10.24
N GLU A 409 25.49 -17.00 11.32
CA GLU A 409 26.34 -18.21 11.29
C GLU A 409 25.63 -19.51 10.90
N ARG A 410 24.32 -19.64 11.13
CA ARG A 410 23.62 -20.91 10.85
C ARG A 410 23.26 -21.12 9.38
N ASN A 411 23.18 -20.04 8.60
CA ASN A 411 22.89 -20.09 7.16
C ASN A 411 24.14 -19.95 6.26
N LYS A 412 25.34 -19.87 6.86
CA LYS A 412 26.61 -20.06 6.15
C LYS A 412 27.18 -21.47 6.30
N ARG A 413 26.51 -22.34 7.08
CA ARG A 413 26.90 -23.75 7.34
C ARG A 413 25.84 -24.78 6.92
N LYS A 414 24.88 -24.37 6.08
CA LYS A 414 23.97 -25.23 5.32
C LYS A 414 24.04 -24.76 3.88
#